data_AF-A0A416C8B5-F1
#
_entry.id   AF-A0A416C8B5-F1
#
_cell.length_a   1.000
_cell.length_b   1.000
_cell.length_c   1.000
_cell.angle_alpha   90.00
_cell.angle_beta   90.00
_cell.angle_gamma   90.00
#
_symmetry.space_group_name_H-M   'P 1'
#
loop_
_entity.id
_entity.type
_entity.pdbx_description
1 polymer ?
#
loop_
_entity_poly.entity_id
_entity_poly.type
_entity_poly.pdbx_seq_one_letter_code
_entity_poly.pdbx_strand_id
1 'polypeptide(L)'
;KTIISNQETIPLSDIEDLLENPLPKKVHSKLTSILYKSEDKEFFKVNKVKTSKNISTDFDMNALLKAKKFYSDGEKLVFYKTPKLKKMKYIVLSATADTFIYKHYFGSDNVKAYECRQAKYLGSLKQYYDGSYSRKYIDTNDNLWDKIRSKIGDAKTITFKKYSSDLDIHFGNSEGCDFLAGENLAVVGTPHMNECVYKFMAYYMGGKTDGALHFRPVEHNGFKFWFSTYENELLRHIQFWLIESELEQCVGRARLLRNECNVYLFSNFPLKQSELVK
;
A
#
# COMPACT_ATOMS: atom_id res chain seq x y z
N LYS A 1 7.61 5.44 -6.66
CA LYS A 1 6.50 5.76 -5.75
C LYS A 1 5.21 5.19 -6.31
N THR A 2 4.67 4.17 -5.63
CA THR A 2 3.42 3.45 -5.95
C THR A 2 2.22 4.40 -5.94
N ILE A 3 1.13 4.01 -6.60
CA ILE A 3 -0.11 4.81 -6.68
C ILE A 3 -0.55 5.30 -5.28
N ILE A 4 -0.41 4.46 -4.25
CA ILE A 4 -0.75 4.77 -2.84
C ILE A 4 0.02 5.97 -2.29
N SER A 5 1.32 6.05 -2.53
CA SER A 5 2.15 7.15 -2.01
C SER A 5 1.80 8.52 -2.60
N ASN A 6 0.91 8.57 -3.60
CA ASN A 6 0.39 9.81 -4.20
C ASN A 6 -1.00 10.18 -3.67
N GLN A 7 -1.48 9.58 -2.59
CA GLN A 7 -2.70 10.03 -1.92
C GLN A 7 -2.46 11.32 -1.13
N GLU A 8 -3.50 12.13 -1.04
CA GLU A 8 -3.61 13.27 -0.14
C GLU A 8 -4.87 13.10 0.69
N THR A 9 -4.74 13.37 1.98
CA THR A 9 -5.84 13.33 2.93
C THR A 9 -5.99 14.71 3.51
N ILE A 10 -7.21 15.25 3.50
CA ILE A 10 -7.55 16.57 4.03
C ILE A 10 -8.76 16.39 4.96
N PRO A 11 -8.77 16.98 6.17
CA PRO A 11 -10.00 17.13 6.96
C PRO A 11 -11.09 17.85 6.16
N LEU A 12 -12.35 17.42 6.31
CA LEU A 12 -13.48 18.14 5.69
C LEU A 12 -13.65 19.54 6.29
N SER A 13 -13.31 19.73 7.57
CA SER A 13 -13.29 21.03 8.24
C SER A 13 -12.42 22.06 7.50
N ASP A 14 -11.26 21.66 6.99
CA ASP A 14 -10.38 22.58 6.27
C ASP A 14 -11.04 23.07 4.96
N ILE A 15 -11.93 22.26 4.37
CA ILE A 15 -12.70 22.64 3.17
C ILE A 15 -13.87 23.56 3.56
N GLU A 16 -14.50 23.33 4.71
CA GLU A 16 -15.55 24.20 5.28
C GLU A 16 -14.99 25.59 5.57
N ASP A 17 -13.87 25.67 6.30
CA ASP A 17 -13.17 26.92 6.62
C ASP A 17 -12.79 27.70 5.35
N LEU A 18 -12.40 27.00 4.28
CA LEU A 18 -12.09 27.63 3.00
C LEU A 18 -13.30 28.24 2.32
N LEU A 19 -14.49 27.66 2.49
CA LEU A 19 -15.73 28.19 1.90
C LEU A 19 -16.22 29.46 2.59
N GLU A 20 -15.77 29.76 3.80
CA GLU A 20 -16.04 31.03 4.48
C GLU A 20 -15.34 32.23 3.79
N ASN A 21 -14.31 31.96 2.99
CA ASN A 21 -13.52 32.96 2.29
C ASN A 21 -14.05 33.23 0.87
N PRO A 22 -13.84 34.46 0.33
CA PRO A 22 -14.26 34.80 -1.04
C PRO A 22 -13.46 34.03 -2.10
N LEU A 23 -14.05 32.96 -2.64
CA LEU A 23 -13.47 32.10 -3.66
C LEU A 23 -14.04 32.34 -5.07
N PRO A 24 -13.29 32.05 -6.14
CA PRO A 24 -13.85 32.02 -7.49
C PRO A 24 -15.08 31.09 -7.57
N LYS A 25 -16.17 31.54 -8.21
CA LYS A 25 -17.45 30.79 -8.27
C LYS A 25 -17.31 29.31 -8.63
N LYS A 26 -16.41 28.98 -9.57
CA LYS A 26 -16.14 27.58 -9.98
C LYS A 26 -15.45 26.76 -8.88
N VAL A 27 -14.54 27.38 -8.14
CA VAL A 27 -13.83 26.74 -7.02
C VAL A 27 -14.80 26.48 -5.89
N HIS A 28 -15.54 27.52 -5.48
CA HIS A 28 -16.58 27.40 -4.45
C HIS A 28 -17.57 26.28 -4.79
N SER A 29 -18.13 26.29 -6.00
CA SER A 29 -19.08 25.25 -6.44
C SER A 29 -18.50 23.83 -6.38
N LYS A 30 -17.20 23.66 -6.70
CA LYS A 30 -16.53 22.37 -6.57
C LYS A 30 -16.39 21.93 -5.11
N LEU A 31 -15.91 22.81 -4.24
CA LEU A 31 -15.72 22.50 -2.82
C LEU A 31 -17.06 22.18 -2.14
N THR A 32 -18.11 22.97 -2.40
CA THR A 32 -19.46 22.67 -1.91
C THR A 32 -19.97 21.31 -2.42
N SER A 33 -19.73 20.97 -3.69
CA SER A 33 -20.09 19.65 -4.22
C SER A 33 -19.28 18.51 -3.61
N ILE A 34 -18.08 18.77 -3.08
CA ILE A 34 -17.28 17.76 -2.38
C ILE A 34 -17.89 17.52 -1.00
N LEU A 35 -18.15 18.57 -0.22
CA LEU A 35 -18.77 18.45 1.11
C LEU A 35 -20.12 17.73 1.04
N TYR A 36 -21.04 18.23 0.21
CA TYR A 36 -22.37 17.63 0.04
C TYR A 36 -22.32 16.14 -0.34
N LYS A 37 -21.35 15.72 -1.17
CA LYS A 37 -21.23 14.31 -1.54
C LYS A 37 -20.53 13.45 -0.49
N SER A 38 -19.74 14.07 0.38
CA SER A 38 -19.03 13.38 1.46
C SER A 38 -20.00 12.96 2.58
N GLU A 39 -21.09 13.70 2.76
CA GLU A 39 -22.17 13.35 3.70
C GLU A 39 -22.89 12.04 3.29
N ASP A 40 -23.14 11.87 1.99
CA ASP A 40 -23.98 10.77 1.49
C ASP A 40 -23.19 9.58 0.92
N LYS A 41 -21.93 9.78 0.51
CA LYS A 41 -21.19 8.80 -0.31
C LYS A 41 -19.76 8.64 0.14
N GLU A 42 -19.40 7.38 0.39
CA GLU A 42 -18.02 6.98 0.65
C GLU A 42 -17.11 7.19 -0.58
N PHE A 43 -17.62 6.93 -1.79
CA PHE A 43 -16.89 7.12 -3.05
C PHE A 43 -17.68 7.95 -4.06
N PHE A 44 -17.08 9.01 -4.60
CA PHE A 44 -17.80 9.90 -5.51
C PHE A 44 -16.90 10.59 -6.54
N LYS A 45 -17.55 11.26 -7.50
CA LYS A 45 -16.87 12.05 -8.55
C LYS A 45 -17.30 13.51 -8.50
N VAL A 46 -16.34 14.40 -8.71
CA VAL A 46 -16.57 15.84 -8.92
C VAL A 46 -15.71 16.30 -10.10
N ASN A 47 -16.23 17.19 -10.93
CA ASN A 47 -15.50 17.65 -12.11
C ASN A 47 -14.24 18.45 -11.72
N LYS A 48 -13.23 18.43 -12.59
CA LYS A 48 -12.03 19.24 -12.40
C LYS A 48 -12.34 20.73 -12.64
N VAL A 49 -11.72 21.60 -11.87
CA VAL A 49 -11.82 23.06 -12.03
C VAL A 49 -10.43 23.63 -12.29
N LYS A 50 -10.37 24.69 -13.09
CA LYS A 50 -9.17 25.50 -13.29
C LYS A 50 -9.39 26.85 -12.64
N THR A 51 -8.36 27.36 -11.98
CA THR A 51 -8.30 28.72 -11.45
C THR A 51 -6.92 29.30 -11.75
N SER A 52 -6.86 30.59 -12.05
CA SER A 52 -5.61 31.36 -12.14
C SER A 52 -5.24 32.04 -10.83
N LYS A 53 -6.19 32.14 -9.88
CA LYS A 53 -5.91 32.67 -8.55
C LYS A 53 -5.14 31.64 -7.74
N ASN A 54 -4.07 32.09 -7.10
CA ASN A 54 -3.42 31.33 -6.05
C ASN A 54 -4.31 31.37 -4.80
N ILE A 55 -4.55 30.21 -4.19
CA ILE A 55 -5.35 30.07 -2.97
C ILE A 55 -4.40 29.45 -1.96
N SER A 56 -4.12 30.18 -0.88
CA SER A 56 -3.21 29.73 0.17
C SER A 56 -3.91 28.69 1.03
N THR A 57 -3.31 27.52 1.14
CA THR A 57 -3.82 26.38 1.91
C THR A 57 -2.63 25.56 2.42
N ASP A 58 -2.82 24.86 3.53
CA ASP A 58 -1.80 23.95 4.08
C ASP A 58 -1.71 22.62 3.32
N PHE A 59 -2.65 22.37 2.41
CA PHE A 59 -2.68 21.23 1.50
C PHE A 59 -2.52 21.65 0.03
N ASP A 60 -2.33 20.69 -0.88
CA ASP A 60 -2.20 20.98 -2.32
C ASP A 60 -3.57 21.27 -2.97
N MET A 61 -4.00 22.53 -2.90
CA MET A 61 -5.24 22.99 -3.51
C MET A 61 -5.28 22.76 -5.03
N ASN A 62 -4.14 22.83 -5.71
CA ASN A 62 -4.08 22.56 -7.14
C ASN A 62 -4.36 21.09 -7.47
N ALA A 63 -3.88 20.16 -6.64
CA ALA A 63 -4.19 18.74 -6.76
C ALA A 63 -5.68 18.48 -6.49
N LEU A 64 -6.24 19.05 -5.43
CA LEU A 64 -7.67 18.94 -5.08
C LEU A 64 -8.56 19.41 -6.25
N LEU A 65 -8.27 20.57 -6.84
CA LEU A 65 -9.03 21.11 -7.96
C LEU A 65 -8.92 20.28 -9.24
N LYS A 66 -7.79 19.58 -9.45
CA LYS A 66 -7.58 18.69 -10.61
C LYS A 66 -8.18 17.30 -10.39
N ALA A 67 -8.25 16.83 -9.13
CA ALA A 67 -8.77 15.53 -8.77
C ALA A 67 -10.25 15.40 -9.17
N LYS A 68 -10.63 14.19 -9.58
CA LYS A 68 -12.00 13.88 -10.03
C LYS A 68 -12.70 12.82 -9.20
N LYS A 69 -11.95 11.97 -8.51
CA LYS A 69 -12.43 10.81 -7.76
C LYS A 69 -11.98 10.99 -6.32
N PHE A 70 -12.89 10.76 -5.40
CA PHE A 70 -12.71 11.02 -3.98
C PHE A 70 -13.23 9.84 -3.16
N TYR A 71 -12.60 9.64 -2.02
CA TYR A 71 -13.10 8.85 -0.91
C TYR A 71 -13.37 9.78 0.27
N SER A 72 -14.42 9.53 1.06
CA SER A 72 -14.62 10.17 2.35
C SER A 72 -15.18 9.19 3.38
N ASP A 73 -14.76 9.34 4.63
CA ASP A 73 -15.32 8.66 5.80
C ASP A 73 -16.25 9.56 6.63
N GLY A 74 -16.62 10.75 6.10
CA GLY A 74 -17.42 11.75 6.80
C GLY A 74 -16.61 12.71 7.68
N GLU A 75 -15.32 12.44 7.92
CA GLU A 75 -14.42 13.38 8.62
C GLU A 75 -13.29 13.88 7.69
N LYS A 76 -12.80 13.00 6.82
CA LYS A 76 -11.66 13.24 5.95
C LYS A 76 -12.03 12.98 4.50
N LEU A 77 -11.34 13.69 3.62
CA LEU A 77 -11.37 13.52 2.18
C LEU A 77 -10.04 12.95 1.71
N VAL A 78 -10.07 11.89 0.91
CA VAL A 78 -8.89 11.30 0.28
C VAL A 78 -9.00 11.39 -1.24
N PHE A 79 -7.91 11.81 -1.89
CA PHE A 79 -7.78 11.81 -3.34
C PHE A 79 -6.35 11.56 -3.80
N TYR A 80 -6.20 11.16 -5.07
CA TYR A 80 -4.88 10.95 -5.66
C TYR A 80 -4.36 12.21 -6.36
N LYS A 81 -3.17 12.66 -5.95
CA LYS A 81 -2.35 13.66 -6.65
C LYS A 81 -1.76 13.05 -7.91
N THR A 82 -2.59 12.90 -8.94
CA THR A 82 -2.17 12.17 -10.15
C THR A 82 -1.33 13.08 -11.05
N PRO A 83 -0.02 12.81 -11.24
CA PRO A 83 0.79 13.59 -12.14
C PRO A 83 0.31 13.40 -13.58
N LYS A 84 0.34 14.48 -14.36
CA LYS A 84 0.05 14.37 -15.79
C LYS A 84 1.29 13.82 -16.50
N LEU A 85 1.21 12.56 -16.93
CA LEU A 85 2.23 11.97 -17.80
C LEU A 85 2.16 12.60 -19.19
N LYS A 86 3.33 12.88 -19.78
CA LYS A 86 3.45 13.33 -21.18
C LYS A 86 3.12 12.16 -22.09
N LYS A 87 2.62 12.41 -23.30
CA LYS A 87 2.33 11.36 -24.28
C LYS A 87 3.65 10.86 -24.89
N MET A 88 4.32 9.95 -24.19
CA MET A 88 5.60 9.36 -24.61
C MET A 88 5.73 7.94 -24.05
N LYS A 89 6.75 7.21 -24.51
CA LYS A 89 7.07 5.88 -23.99
C LYS A 89 7.76 6.01 -22.62
N TYR A 90 7.26 5.25 -21.65
CA TYR A 90 7.86 5.12 -20.32
C TYR A 90 8.42 3.71 -20.15
N ILE A 91 9.57 3.61 -19.47
CA ILE A 91 10.13 2.34 -19.02
C ILE A 91 10.09 2.38 -17.50
N VAL A 92 9.40 1.41 -16.90
CA VAL A 92 9.29 1.25 -15.44
C VAL A 92 10.10 0.03 -15.07
N LEU A 93 11.18 0.24 -14.34
CA LEU A 93 11.98 -0.83 -13.73
C LEU A 93 11.56 -0.93 -12.27
N SER A 94 10.90 -2.02 -11.90
CA SER A 94 10.40 -2.23 -10.54
C SER A 94 10.39 -3.72 -10.20
N ALA A 95 10.92 -4.05 -9.03
CA ALA A 95 10.90 -5.41 -8.50
C ALA A 95 9.50 -5.84 -8.02
N THR A 96 8.62 -4.86 -7.74
CA THR A 96 7.30 -5.08 -7.18
C THR A 96 6.19 -4.62 -8.12
N ALA A 97 6.46 -4.41 -9.41
CA ALA A 97 5.39 -4.04 -10.36
C ALA A 97 4.48 -5.24 -10.64
N ASP A 98 3.17 -5.04 -10.42
CA ASP A 98 2.16 -6.03 -10.79
C ASP A 98 1.56 -5.71 -12.16
N THR A 99 1.77 -6.61 -13.13
CA THR A 99 1.31 -6.44 -14.51
C THR A 99 -0.21 -6.31 -14.62
N PHE A 100 -0.96 -7.03 -13.79
CA PHE A 100 -2.42 -6.98 -13.80
C PHE A 100 -2.91 -5.60 -13.35
N ILE A 101 -2.35 -5.06 -12.28
CA ILE A 101 -2.65 -3.71 -11.77
C ILE A 101 -2.24 -2.64 -12.78
N TYR A 102 -1.06 -2.74 -13.38
CA TYR A 102 -0.60 -1.76 -14.36
C TYR A 102 -1.49 -1.72 -15.61
N LYS A 103 -1.90 -2.89 -16.12
CA LYS A 103 -2.84 -2.99 -17.24
C LYS A 103 -4.20 -2.39 -16.89
N HIS A 104 -4.72 -2.62 -15.68
CA HIS A 104 -5.95 -1.99 -15.22
C HIS A 104 -5.84 -0.47 -15.11
N TYR A 105 -4.70 0.04 -14.64
CA TYR A 105 -4.51 1.47 -14.42
C TYR A 105 -4.23 2.26 -15.72
N PHE A 106 -3.36 1.75 -16.59
CA PHE A 106 -2.92 2.43 -17.81
C PHE A 106 -3.64 1.98 -19.08
N GLY A 107 -4.44 0.92 -19.00
CA GLY A 107 -5.06 0.23 -20.13
C GLY A 107 -4.17 -0.86 -20.69
N SER A 108 -4.76 -2.03 -20.96
CA SER A 108 -4.03 -3.24 -21.37
C SER A 108 -3.16 -3.05 -22.61
N ASP A 109 -3.61 -2.26 -23.59
CA ASP A 109 -2.89 -2.00 -24.85
C ASP A 109 -1.66 -1.10 -24.66
N ASN A 110 -1.61 -0.35 -23.55
CA ASN A 110 -0.53 0.60 -23.26
C ASN A 110 0.60 0.00 -22.42
N VAL A 111 0.45 -1.24 -21.94
CA VAL A 111 1.39 -1.88 -21.02
C VAL A 111 2.00 -3.14 -21.63
N LYS A 112 3.31 -3.10 -21.86
CA LYS A 112 4.11 -4.27 -22.25
C LYS A 112 4.97 -4.69 -21.07
N ALA A 113 4.72 -5.89 -20.55
CA ALA A 113 5.50 -6.47 -19.47
C ALA A 113 6.63 -7.31 -20.03
N TYR A 114 7.80 -7.19 -19.41
CA TYR A 114 8.97 -8.02 -19.67
C TYR A 114 9.44 -8.55 -18.32
N GLU A 115 9.39 -9.86 -18.14
CA GLU A 115 9.85 -10.50 -16.91
C GLU A 115 11.34 -10.84 -17.03
N CYS A 116 12.13 -10.40 -16.07
CA CYS A 116 13.51 -10.83 -15.92
C CYS A 116 13.54 -12.16 -15.17
N ARG A 117 14.48 -13.04 -15.52
CA ARG A 117 14.71 -14.28 -14.78
C ARG A 117 15.03 -13.96 -13.32
N GLN A 118 14.39 -14.67 -12.40
CA GLN A 118 14.62 -14.50 -10.98
C GLN A 118 16.00 -15.06 -10.61
N ALA A 119 16.85 -14.24 -10.01
CA ALA A 119 18.13 -14.67 -9.48
C ALA A 119 17.92 -15.38 -8.13
N LYS A 120 18.61 -16.50 -7.94
CA LYS A 120 18.58 -17.26 -6.68
C LYS A 120 19.24 -16.43 -5.57
N TYR A 121 18.63 -16.41 -4.38
CA TYR A 121 19.28 -15.82 -3.20
C TYR A 121 20.59 -16.54 -2.85
N LEU A 122 21.60 -15.74 -2.48
CA LEU A 122 22.85 -16.22 -1.89
C LEU A 122 22.65 -16.52 -0.40
N GLY A 123 21.98 -15.62 0.32
CA GLY A 123 21.49 -15.85 1.67
C GLY A 123 20.20 -16.67 1.72
N SER A 124 19.59 -16.76 2.90
CA SER A 124 18.35 -17.53 3.11
C SER A 124 17.16 -16.64 3.51
N LEU A 125 15.98 -16.99 3.00
CA LEU A 125 14.70 -16.43 3.43
C LEU A 125 13.88 -17.56 4.06
N LYS A 126 13.79 -17.58 5.39
CA LYS A 126 13.00 -18.57 6.14
C LYS A 126 11.68 -17.95 6.54
N GLN A 127 10.57 -18.53 6.10
CA GLN A 127 9.24 -18.01 6.37
C GLN A 127 8.45 -18.91 7.33
N TYR A 128 8.10 -18.34 8.48
CA TYR A 128 7.18 -18.91 9.46
C TYR A 128 5.75 -18.45 9.15
N TYR A 129 4.88 -19.44 8.90
CA TYR A 129 3.51 -19.24 8.41
C TYR A 129 2.45 -19.82 9.37
N ASP A 130 2.83 -20.13 10.61
CA ASP A 130 1.99 -20.75 11.66
C ASP A 130 0.95 -19.80 12.27
N GLY A 131 0.98 -18.51 11.92
CA GLY A 131 0.02 -17.51 12.37
C GLY A 131 -0.23 -16.42 11.34
N SER A 132 -1.28 -15.61 11.54
CA SER A 132 -1.57 -14.50 10.62
C SER A 132 -0.61 -13.32 10.77
N TYR A 133 0.03 -13.18 11.94
CA TYR A 133 0.90 -12.07 12.31
C TYR A 133 0.32 -10.68 11.98
N SER A 134 -1.02 -10.55 12.04
CA SER A 134 -1.68 -9.25 12.01
C SER A 134 -1.43 -8.53 13.34
N ARG A 135 -1.64 -7.21 13.40
CA ARG A 135 -1.54 -6.46 14.67
C ARG A 135 -2.38 -7.12 15.78
N LYS A 136 -3.62 -7.50 15.45
CA LYS A 136 -4.51 -8.22 16.38
C LYS A 136 -3.89 -9.53 16.85
N TYR A 137 -3.34 -10.34 15.93
CA TYR A 137 -2.69 -11.60 16.29
C TYR A 137 -1.51 -11.36 17.24
N ILE A 138 -0.68 -10.36 16.96
CA ILE A 138 0.46 -10.01 17.82
C ILE A 138 -0.05 -9.56 19.21
N ASP A 139 -1.05 -8.68 19.25
CA ASP A 139 -1.62 -8.14 20.48
C ASP A 139 -2.30 -9.20 21.36
N THR A 140 -2.83 -10.28 20.78
CA THR A 140 -3.55 -11.34 21.54
C THR A 140 -2.68 -12.55 21.88
N ASN A 141 -1.41 -12.55 21.53
CA ASN A 141 -0.49 -13.66 21.80
C ASN A 141 0.68 -13.19 22.67
N ASP A 142 0.47 -13.16 23.99
CA ASP A 142 1.40 -12.57 24.96
C ASP A 142 2.84 -13.10 24.84
N ASN A 143 3.02 -14.40 24.59
CA ASN A 143 4.33 -15.05 24.48
C ASN A 143 4.90 -15.08 23.05
N LEU A 144 4.28 -14.37 22.09
CA LEU A 144 4.68 -14.42 20.68
C LEU A 144 6.11 -13.90 20.48
N TRP A 145 6.43 -12.76 21.08
CA TRP A 145 7.73 -12.13 20.91
C TRP A 145 8.86 -12.96 21.53
N ASP A 146 8.62 -13.65 22.65
CA ASP A 146 9.60 -14.57 23.22
C ASP A 146 9.86 -15.77 22.31
N LYS A 147 8.81 -16.33 21.70
CA LYS A 147 8.93 -17.40 20.71
C LYS A 147 9.64 -16.95 19.44
N ILE A 148 9.43 -15.70 19.01
CA ILE A 148 10.13 -15.14 17.85
C ILE A 148 11.60 -14.95 18.20
N ARG A 149 11.91 -14.31 19.33
CA ARG A 149 13.28 -14.08 19.81
C ARG A 149 14.09 -15.37 19.95
N SER A 150 13.47 -16.45 20.45
CA SER A 150 14.15 -17.74 20.56
C SER A 150 14.49 -18.37 19.20
N LYS A 151 13.78 -18.01 18.13
CA LYS A 151 14.08 -18.46 16.76
C LYS A 151 15.10 -17.57 16.03
N ILE A 152 15.10 -16.26 16.29
CA ILE A 152 15.88 -15.29 15.49
C ILE A 152 17.19 -14.82 16.16
N GLY A 153 17.35 -15.02 17.46
CA GLY A 153 18.50 -14.50 18.21
C GLY A 153 18.54 -12.97 18.19
N ASP A 154 19.71 -12.40 17.90
CA ASP A 154 19.96 -10.95 17.88
C ASP A 154 19.62 -10.27 16.53
N ALA A 155 18.84 -10.93 15.67
CA ALA A 155 18.47 -10.37 14.38
C ALA A 155 17.71 -9.04 14.53
N LYS A 156 18.13 -8.04 13.75
CA LYS A 156 17.44 -6.73 13.68
C LYS A 156 16.00 -6.97 13.19
N THR A 157 15.00 -6.34 13.79
CA THR A 157 13.59 -6.66 13.52
C THR A 157 12.82 -5.51 12.88
N ILE A 158 12.30 -5.70 11.68
CA ILE A 158 11.33 -4.80 11.05
C ILE A 158 9.91 -5.29 11.35
N THR A 159 9.07 -4.42 11.90
CA THR A 159 7.67 -4.74 12.21
C THR A 159 6.77 -3.50 12.12
N PHE A 160 5.55 -3.55 12.64
CA PHE A 160 4.67 -2.39 12.73
C PHE A 160 5.25 -1.32 13.66
N LYS A 161 5.05 -0.04 13.33
CA LYS A 161 5.52 1.10 14.15
C LYS A 161 5.17 1.00 15.65
N LYS A 162 4.00 0.44 16.00
CA LYS A 162 3.55 0.22 17.39
C LYS A 162 4.51 -0.65 18.20
N TYR A 163 5.22 -1.59 17.54
CA TYR A 163 6.10 -2.55 18.19
C TYR A 163 7.58 -2.32 17.85
N SER A 164 7.90 -1.29 17.06
CA SER A 164 9.30 -0.94 16.78
C SER A 164 9.89 -0.32 18.04
N SER A 165 10.97 -0.90 18.56
CA SER A 165 11.64 -0.38 19.77
C SER A 165 12.75 0.61 19.43
N ASP A 166 13.57 0.33 18.40
CA ASP A 166 14.85 1.05 18.20
C ASP A 166 15.23 1.30 16.74
N LEU A 167 14.49 0.74 15.78
CA LEU A 167 14.73 0.95 14.36
C LEU A 167 13.79 2.04 13.84
N ASP A 168 14.36 3.06 13.21
CA ASP A 168 13.61 4.05 12.41
C ASP A 168 12.95 3.44 11.16
N ILE A 169 13.12 2.12 10.96
CA ILE A 169 12.51 1.33 9.90
C ILE A 169 11.35 0.52 10.45
N HIS A 170 10.19 0.65 9.82
CA HIS A 170 9.00 -0.13 10.12
C HIS A 170 8.17 -0.30 8.84
N PHE A 171 7.11 -1.11 8.88
CA PHE A 171 6.16 -1.18 7.76
C PHE A 171 5.60 0.22 7.42
N GLY A 172 5.64 0.59 6.14
CA GLY A 172 5.30 1.92 5.63
C GLY A 172 6.44 2.95 5.70
N ASN A 173 7.60 2.59 6.25
CA ASN A 173 8.83 3.39 6.26
C ASN A 173 10.07 2.50 6.09
N SER A 174 10.08 1.70 5.02
CA SER A 174 11.17 0.75 4.70
C SER A 174 12.00 1.15 3.48
N GLU A 175 11.60 2.20 2.76
CA GLU A 175 12.30 2.72 1.59
C GLU A 175 13.51 3.59 1.97
N GLY A 176 14.57 3.57 1.15
CA GLY A 176 15.70 4.51 1.26
C GLY A 176 16.74 4.21 2.34
N CYS A 177 16.63 3.09 3.05
CA CYS A 177 17.61 2.67 4.05
C CYS A 177 18.57 1.58 3.55
N ASP A 178 19.87 1.71 3.86
CA ASP A 178 20.93 0.75 3.51
C ASP A 178 21.67 0.08 4.70
N PHE A 179 21.49 0.54 5.94
CA PHE A 179 22.33 0.06 7.06
C PHE A 179 22.04 -1.38 7.52
N LEU A 180 21.08 -2.06 6.89
CA LEU A 180 20.69 -3.45 7.15
C LEU A 180 21.28 -4.45 6.14
N ALA A 181 22.03 -3.97 5.14
CA ALA A 181 22.63 -4.85 4.14
C ALA A 181 23.60 -5.85 4.78
N GLY A 182 23.40 -7.14 4.52
CA GLY A 182 24.26 -8.22 5.02
C GLY A 182 23.99 -8.64 6.47
N GLU A 183 23.06 -7.99 7.16
CA GLU A 183 22.67 -8.34 8.53
C GLU A 183 21.65 -9.48 8.54
N ASN A 184 21.64 -10.26 9.62
CA ASN A 184 20.51 -11.12 9.93
C ASN A 184 19.31 -10.24 10.30
N LEU A 185 18.16 -10.51 9.69
CA LEU A 185 16.97 -9.67 9.77
C LEU A 185 15.74 -10.51 10.09
N ALA A 186 14.90 -10.03 10.98
CA ALA A 186 13.56 -10.54 11.15
C ALA A 186 12.54 -9.54 10.58
N VAL A 187 11.58 -10.03 9.82
CA VAL A 187 10.43 -9.25 9.34
C VAL A 187 9.19 -9.86 9.98
N VAL A 188 8.57 -9.14 10.91
CA VAL A 188 7.49 -9.68 11.74
C VAL A 188 6.19 -8.94 11.44
N GLY A 189 5.29 -9.60 10.74
CA GLY A 189 3.93 -9.13 10.53
C GLY A 189 3.41 -9.31 9.11
N THR A 190 2.09 -9.29 8.97
CA THR A 190 1.40 -9.21 7.67
C THR A 190 0.80 -7.80 7.53
N PRO A 191 1.38 -6.91 6.69
CA PRO A 191 1.05 -5.49 6.65
C PRO A 191 -0.27 -5.19 5.92
N HIS A 192 -1.38 -5.65 6.50
CA HIS A 192 -2.72 -5.28 6.07
C HIS A 192 -2.93 -3.76 6.22
N MET A 193 -3.43 -3.14 5.15
CA MET A 193 -3.88 -1.76 5.12
C MET A 193 -5.37 -1.68 5.45
N ASN A 194 -5.84 -0.47 5.75
CA ASN A 194 -7.28 -0.23 5.89
C ASN A 194 -7.99 -0.55 4.56
N GLU A 195 -9.17 -1.17 4.63
CA GLU A 195 -9.97 -1.51 3.46
C GLU A 195 -10.24 -0.33 2.52
N CYS A 196 -10.38 0.88 3.06
CA CYS A 196 -10.59 2.09 2.27
C CYS A 196 -9.47 2.31 1.24
N VAL A 197 -8.23 1.91 1.55
CA VAL A 197 -7.09 2.04 0.64
C VAL A 197 -7.27 1.13 -0.57
N TYR A 198 -7.66 -0.13 -0.34
CA TYR A 198 -7.89 -1.11 -1.39
C TYR A 198 -9.09 -0.73 -2.25
N LYS A 199 -10.21 -0.39 -1.61
CA LYS A 199 -11.45 0.01 -2.28
C LYS A 199 -11.28 1.31 -3.05
N PHE A 200 -10.60 2.30 -2.49
CA PHE A 200 -10.37 3.56 -3.20
C PHE A 200 -9.48 3.37 -4.42
N MET A 201 -8.46 2.51 -4.34
CA MET A 201 -7.62 2.18 -5.49
C MET A 201 -8.45 1.47 -6.59
N ALA A 202 -9.30 0.51 -6.24
CA ALA A 202 -10.21 -0.13 -7.20
C ALA A 202 -11.16 0.88 -7.85
N TYR A 203 -11.84 1.70 -7.05
CA TYR A 203 -12.70 2.78 -7.53
C TYR A 203 -11.95 3.75 -8.47
N TYR A 204 -10.71 4.07 -8.12
CA TYR A 204 -9.86 4.94 -8.92
C TYR A 204 -9.56 4.32 -10.30
N MET A 205 -9.42 3.01 -10.40
CA MET A 205 -9.30 2.28 -11.67
C MET A 205 -10.63 1.99 -12.35
N GLY A 206 -11.76 2.41 -11.76
CA GLY A 206 -13.10 2.16 -12.31
C GLY A 206 -13.64 0.77 -11.98
N GLY A 207 -12.98 0.06 -11.07
CA GLY A 207 -13.46 -1.19 -10.50
C GLY A 207 -14.56 -1.01 -9.46
N LYS A 208 -15.14 -2.14 -9.12
CA LYS A 208 -16.13 -2.31 -8.05
C LYS A 208 -15.48 -2.19 -6.66
N THR A 209 -16.22 -1.64 -5.70
CA THR A 209 -15.79 -1.48 -4.30
C THR A 209 -16.61 -2.32 -3.33
N ASP A 210 -17.68 -2.95 -3.82
CA ASP A 210 -18.45 -3.95 -3.09
C ASP A 210 -17.59 -5.20 -2.87
N GLY A 211 -17.55 -5.64 -1.61
CA GLY A 211 -16.75 -6.78 -1.21
C GLY A 211 -16.39 -6.71 0.26
N ALA A 212 -16.60 -7.82 0.95
CA ALA A 212 -16.12 -8.04 2.30
C ALA A 212 -14.93 -9.00 2.29
N LEU A 213 -14.05 -8.82 3.27
CA LEU A 213 -12.98 -9.76 3.53
C LEU A 213 -13.55 -11.04 4.12
N HIS A 214 -13.24 -12.17 3.49
CA HIS A 214 -13.54 -13.49 4.03
C HIS A 214 -12.29 -14.35 3.98
N PHE A 215 -12.14 -15.21 4.98
CA PHE A 215 -11.08 -16.22 5.01
C PHE A 215 -11.40 -17.31 4.00
N ARG A 216 -10.58 -17.41 2.95
CA ARG A 216 -10.85 -18.29 1.79
C ARG A 216 -9.54 -18.87 1.23
N PRO A 217 -9.60 -20.03 0.54
CA PRO A 217 -8.43 -20.55 -0.15
C PRO A 217 -8.15 -19.70 -1.39
N VAL A 218 -6.88 -19.41 -1.62
CA VAL A 218 -6.40 -18.64 -2.77
C VAL A 218 -5.16 -19.27 -3.37
N GLU A 219 -4.94 -18.95 -4.64
CA GLU A 219 -3.71 -19.28 -5.36
C GLU A 219 -3.03 -17.98 -5.79
N HIS A 220 -1.78 -17.79 -5.38
CA HIS A 220 -0.98 -16.61 -5.73
C HIS A 220 0.49 -17.02 -5.86
N ASN A 221 1.15 -16.60 -6.94
CA ASN A 221 2.58 -16.82 -7.16
C ASN A 221 3.06 -18.29 -6.99
N GLY A 222 2.21 -19.26 -7.35
CA GLY A 222 2.51 -20.69 -7.26
C GLY A 222 2.21 -21.32 -5.89
N PHE A 223 1.73 -20.54 -4.92
CA PHE A 223 1.31 -21.03 -3.61
C PHE A 223 -0.20 -21.16 -3.53
N LYS A 224 -0.67 -22.18 -2.81
CA LYS A 224 -2.07 -22.34 -2.40
C LYS A 224 -2.17 -22.24 -0.89
N PHE A 225 -2.91 -21.25 -0.39
CA PHE A 225 -2.98 -20.96 1.05
C PHE A 225 -4.32 -20.31 1.41
N TRP A 226 -4.64 -20.31 2.70
CA TRP A 226 -5.82 -19.62 3.21
C TRP A 226 -5.47 -18.19 3.61
N PHE A 227 -6.28 -17.24 3.16
CA PHE A 227 -6.05 -15.82 3.45
C PHE A 227 -7.36 -15.05 3.57
N SER A 228 -7.37 -14.01 4.40
CA SER A 228 -8.52 -13.11 4.50
C SER A 228 -8.48 -12.10 3.36
N THR A 229 -9.33 -12.31 2.36
CA THR A 229 -9.32 -11.52 1.12
C THR A 229 -10.70 -11.38 0.47
N TYR A 230 -10.75 -10.57 -0.59
CA TYR A 230 -11.91 -10.27 -1.39
C TYR A 230 -12.20 -11.36 -2.42
N GLU A 231 -13.48 -11.55 -2.72
CA GLU A 231 -13.92 -12.36 -3.86
C GLU A 231 -13.63 -11.66 -5.19
N ASN A 232 -13.86 -10.35 -5.23
CA ASN A 232 -13.54 -9.51 -6.36
C ASN A 232 -12.04 -9.61 -6.68
N GLU A 233 -11.73 -10.03 -7.91
CA GLU A 233 -10.36 -10.28 -8.36
C GLU A 233 -9.49 -9.02 -8.29
N LEU A 234 -10.00 -7.87 -8.74
CA LEU A 234 -9.24 -6.63 -8.71
C LEU A 234 -8.90 -6.20 -7.27
N LEU A 235 -9.86 -6.25 -6.35
CA LEU A 235 -9.61 -5.94 -4.94
C LEU A 235 -8.60 -6.90 -4.30
N ARG A 236 -8.71 -8.20 -4.61
CA ARG A 236 -7.75 -9.22 -4.14
C ARG A 236 -6.34 -8.96 -4.69
N HIS A 237 -6.20 -8.69 -5.98
CA HIS A 237 -4.90 -8.35 -6.58
C HIS A 237 -4.31 -7.07 -5.99
N ILE A 238 -5.12 -6.03 -5.76
CA ILE A 238 -4.67 -4.81 -5.08
C ILE A 238 -4.18 -5.16 -3.68
N GLN A 239 -4.96 -5.90 -2.89
CA GLN A 239 -4.58 -6.28 -1.53
C GLN A 239 -3.25 -7.05 -1.51
N PHE A 240 -3.12 -8.07 -2.36
CA PHE A 240 -1.92 -8.91 -2.45
C PHE A 240 -0.72 -8.11 -2.90
N TRP A 241 -0.86 -7.32 -3.96
CA TRP A 241 0.21 -6.48 -4.47
C TRP A 241 0.81 -5.57 -3.39
N LEU A 242 -0.03 -4.99 -2.54
CA LEU A 242 0.41 -4.05 -1.51
C LEU A 242 1.08 -4.74 -0.33
N ILE A 243 0.53 -5.88 0.11
CA ILE A 243 1.13 -6.70 1.17
C ILE A 243 2.48 -7.25 0.69
N GLU A 244 2.50 -7.86 -0.50
CA GLU A 244 3.70 -8.43 -1.09
C GLU A 244 4.78 -7.36 -1.32
N SER A 245 4.41 -6.20 -1.87
CA SER A 245 5.37 -5.11 -2.10
C SER A 245 6.05 -4.66 -0.81
N GLU A 246 5.30 -4.47 0.27
CA GLU A 246 5.86 -4.03 1.55
C GLU A 246 6.77 -5.11 2.16
N LEU A 247 6.34 -6.39 2.11
CA LEU A 247 7.13 -7.50 2.62
C LEU A 247 8.44 -7.69 1.83
N GLU A 248 8.39 -7.68 0.50
CA GLU A 248 9.55 -7.76 -0.39
C GLU A 248 10.52 -6.58 -0.17
N GLN A 249 9.99 -5.37 0.06
CA GLN A 249 10.82 -4.21 0.38
C GLN A 249 11.56 -4.37 1.72
N CYS A 250 10.89 -4.92 2.74
CA CYS A 250 11.47 -5.18 4.06
C CYS A 250 12.51 -6.30 4.02
N VAL A 251 12.17 -7.45 3.42
CA VAL A 251 13.11 -8.58 3.22
C VAL A 251 14.32 -8.14 2.38
N GLY A 252 14.07 -7.33 1.34
CA GLY A 252 15.10 -6.79 0.47
C GLY A 252 16.12 -5.88 1.16
N ARG A 253 15.86 -5.39 2.39
CA ARG A 253 16.82 -4.60 3.16
C ARG A 253 18.10 -5.37 3.48
N ALA A 254 18.01 -6.68 3.66
CA ALA A 254 19.17 -7.55 3.91
C ALA A 254 20.03 -7.77 2.64
N ARG A 255 19.46 -7.51 1.44
CA ARG A 255 20.09 -7.74 0.13
C ARG A 255 20.57 -9.18 -0.07
N LEU A 256 19.68 -10.14 0.18
CA LEU A 256 19.92 -11.60 0.06
C LEU A 256 20.53 -12.08 -1.28
N LEU A 257 20.38 -11.31 -2.35
CA LEU A 257 21.01 -11.60 -3.66
C LEU A 257 22.54 -11.44 -3.66
N ARG A 258 23.10 -10.74 -2.67
CA ARG A 258 24.53 -10.36 -2.64
C ARG A 258 25.23 -10.69 -1.34
N ASN A 259 24.49 -11.10 -0.31
CA ASN A 259 25.02 -11.35 1.02
C ASN A 259 24.57 -12.72 1.54
N GLU A 260 25.47 -13.41 2.23
CA GLU A 260 25.21 -14.65 2.97
C GLU A 260 24.66 -14.33 4.37
N CYS A 261 23.41 -13.86 4.42
CA CYS A 261 22.70 -13.63 5.68
C CYS A 261 21.33 -14.31 5.71
N ASN A 262 20.70 -14.34 6.88
CA ASN A 262 19.40 -14.96 7.08
C ASN A 262 18.32 -13.90 7.30
N VAL A 263 17.22 -14.00 6.54
CA VAL A 263 15.99 -13.26 6.81
C VAL A 263 14.94 -14.22 7.34
N TYR A 264 14.37 -13.90 8.50
CA TYR A 264 13.29 -14.63 9.14
C TYR A 264 11.98 -13.86 8.95
N LEU A 265 11.11 -14.34 8.08
CA LEU A 265 9.81 -13.73 7.81
C LEU A 265 8.72 -14.43 8.64
N PHE A 266 7.98 -13.68 9.43
CA PHE A 266 6.81 -14.16 10.17
C PHE A 266 5.54 -13.55 9.56
N SER A 267 4.93 -14.29 8.64
CA SER A 267 3.73 -13.89 7.90
C SER A 267 3.02 -15.11 7.30
N ASN A 268 1.69 -15.10 7.27
CA ASN A 268 0.90 -16.08 6.51
C ASN A 268 0.77 -15.74 5.01
N PHE A 269 1.41 -14.68 4.53
CA PHE A 269 1.47 -14.34 3.10
C PHE A 269 2.78 -14.86 2.50
N PRO A 270 2.77 -15.92 1.67
CA PRO A 270 3.99 -16.55 1.15
C PRO A 270 4.74 -15.65 0.17
N LEU A 271 6.05 -15.52 0.35
CA LEU A 271 6.94 -14.87 -0.62
C LEU A 271 7.68 -15.87 -1.50
N LYS A 272 8.04 -15.46 -2.72
CA LYS A 272 8.85 -16.27 -3.63
C LYS A 272 10.23 -16.53 -3.03
N GLN A 273 10.81 -17.69 -3.34
CA GLN A 273 12.12 -18.15 -2.85
C GLN A 273 12.23 -18.32 -1.32
N SER A 274 11.13 -18.20 -0.58
CA SER A 274 11.12 -18.52 0.85
C SER A 274 11.17 -20.02 1.07
N GLU A 275 11.97 -20.44 2.04
CA GLU A 275 11.89 -21.75 2.66
C GLU A 275 10.77 -21.68 3.71
N LEU A 276 9.68 -22.42 3.49
CA LEU A 276 8.57 -22.46 4.43
C LEU A 276 8.93 -23.33 5.65
N VAL A 277 8.94 -22.73 6.83
CA VAL A 277 9.32 -23.35 8.11
C VAL A 277 8.14 -23.32 9.07
N LYS A 278 8.00 -24.35 9.91
CA LYS A 278 7.01 -24.42 10.99
C LYS A 278 7.58 -23.92 12.33
#